data_AF-A0A4R8R3N1-F1
#
_entry.id   AF-A0A4R8R3N1-F1
#
_cell.length_a   1.000
_cell.length_b   1.000
_cell.length_c   1.000
_cell.angle_alpha   90.00
_cell.angle_beta   90.00
_cell.angle_gamma   90.00
#
_symmetry.space_group_name_H-M   'P 1'
#
loop_
_entity.id
_entity.type
_entity.pdbx_description
1 polymer ?
#
loop_
_entity_poly.entity_id
_entity_poly.type
_entity_poly.pdbx_seq_one_letter_code
_entity_poly.pdbx_strand_id
1 'polypeptide(L)'
;MAALAWLFRPHGYPTYDYDFTDHRTKRCGGTASEAKALGCHFDPVSFAWLPEECLDRELAGEFRGLNWTLYADVRGTVVKSEEEFSADASDTFLTNENHVLHCVYSWKRLHRSIQAKKPLHTGLSYDHTKHCGTILTANRPPKGIVTKALVIYPAC
;
A
#
# COMPACT_ATOMS: atom_id res chain seq x y z
N MET A 1 -30.84 -42.77 -31.14
CA MET A 1 -30.30 -41.42 -31.37
C MET A 1 -30.62 -40.54 -30.17
N ALA A 2 -29.76 -39.55 -29.90
CA ALA A 2 -29.68 -38.66 -28.74
C ALA A 2 -28.91 -39.21 -27.52
N ALA A 3 -27.59 -39.07 -27.60
CA ALA A 3 -26.71 -38.92 -26.45
C ALA A 3 -27.03 -37.62 -25.70
N LEU A 4 -26.71 -37.53 -24.41
CA LEU A 4 -26.11 -36.33 -23.81
C LEU A 4 -25.64 -36.66 -22.39
N ALA A 5 -24.31 -36.79 -22.32
CA ALA A 5 -23.54 -36.87 -21.09
C ALA A 5 -23.80 -35.64 -20.20
N TRP A 6 -24.37 -35.86 -19.02
CA TRP A 6 -24.34 -34.89 -17.92
C TRP A 6 -23.04 -35.07 -17.11
N LEU A 7 -21.92 -35.16 -17.82
CA LEU A 7 -20.59 -35.16 -17.23
C LEU A 7 -20.08 -33.71 -17.19
N PHE A 8 -19.72 -33.28 -15.97
CA PHE A 8 -18.92 -32.11 -15.65
C PHE A 8 -19.46 -30.73 -16.08
N ARG A 9 -20.34 -30.17 -15.23
CA ARG A 9 -20.37 -28.71 -15.06
C ARG A 9 -19.23 -28.34 -14.10
N PRO A 10 -18.15 -27.67 -14.54
CA PRO A 10 -17.25 -27.08 -13.57
C PRO A 10 -18.05 -26.03 -12.81
N HIS A 11 -18.15 -26.17 -11.50
CA HIS A 11 -18.62 -25.11 -10.64
C HIS A 11 -17.62 -23.97 -10.77
N GLY A 12 -17.85 -23.06 -11.72
CA GLY A 12 -17.20 -21.78 -11.76
C GLY A 12 -17.59 -21.06 -10.48
N TYR A 13 -16.72 -21.10 -9.48
CA TYR A 13 -16.82 -20.22 -8.33
C TYR A 13 -16.99 -18.80 -8.87
N PRO A 14 -17.93 -18.00 -8.33
CA PRO A 14 -18.02 -16.60 -8.73
C PRO A 14 -16.67 -15.96 -8.41
N THR A 15 -15.91 -15.62 -9.46
CA THR A 15 -14.80 -14.69 -9.34
C THR A 15 -15.42 -13.40 -8.82
N TYR A 16 -14.97 -12.92 -7.66
CA TYR A 16 -15.41 -11.64 -7.12
C TYR A 16 -15.45 -10.61 -8.25
N ASP A 17 -16.62 -10.01 -8.48
CA ASP A 17 -16.78 -8.95 -9.46
C ASP A 17 -16.16 -7.68 -8.88
N TYR A 18 -14.90 -7.43 -9.25
CA TYR A 18 -14.13 -6.26 -8.81
C TYR A 18 -14.50 -4.99 -9.60
N ASP A 19 -15.44 -5.08 -10.55
CA ASP A 19 -15.79 -4.00 -11.48
C ASP A 19 -17.04 -3.22 -11.05
N PHE A 20 -17.06 -2.78 -9.79
CA PHE A 20 -17.95 -1.70 -9.38
C PHE A 20 -17.17 -0.39 -9.46
N THR A 21 -17.69 0.55 -10.25
CA THR A 21 -17.18 1.92 -10.35
C THR A 21 -16.81 2.45 -8.98
N ASP A 22 -15.52 2.66 -8.80
CA ASP A 22 -14.96 3.01 -7.52
C ASP A 22 -15.18 4.49 -7.24
N HIS A 23 -16.15 4.80 -6.36
CA HIS A 23 -16.47 6.18 -5.96
C HIS A 23 -15.38 6.85 -5.11
N ARG A 24 -14.29 6.15 -4.79
CA ARG A 24 -13.13 6.73 -4.14
C ARG A 24 -12.56 7.80 -5.06
N THR A 25 -12.60 9.05 -4.64
CA THR A 25 -12.19 10.19 -5.47
C THR A 25 -10.74 10.56 -5.11
N LYS A 26 -9.90 10.86 -6.11
CA LYS A 26 -8.53 11.35 -5.86
C LYS A 26 -8.58 12.79 -5.34
N ARG A 27 -8.70 12.96 -4.03
CA ARG A 27 -8.90 14.26 -3.36
C ARG A 27 -7.62 14.98 -2.93
N CYS A 28 -6.46 14.32 -3.04
CA CYS A 28 -5.18 14.87 -2.58
C CYS A 28 -4.26 15.37 -3.71
N GLY A 29 -4.81 15.56 -4.92
CA GLY A 29 -4.02 16.00 -6.08
C GLY A 29 -3.03 14.91 -6.56
N GLY A 30 -1.92 15.37 -7.15
CA GLY A 30 -0.84 14.51 -7.66
C GLY A 30 0.55 14.90 -7.16
N THR A 31 0.66 15.89 -6.28
CA THR A 31 1.93 16.32 -5.67
C THR A 31 1.78 16.57 -4.18
N ALA A 32 2.89 16.49 -3.44
CA ALA A 32 2.90 16.76 -2.00
C ALA A 32 2.44 18.18 -1.65
N SER A 33 2.73 19.16 -2.53
CA SER A 33 2.29 20.54 -2.37
C SER A 33 0.77 20.68 -2.49
N GLU A 34 0.18 20.09 -3.54
CA GLU A 34 -1.28 20.04 -3.72
C GLU A 34 -1.96 19.31 -2.57
N ALA A 35 -1.42 18.15 -2.15
CA ALA A 35 -1.95 17.38 -1.04
C ALA A 35 -2.03 18.21 0.25
N LYS A 36 -0.95 18.93 0.59
CA LYS A 36 -0.93 19.84 1.75
C LYS A 36 -1.96 20.97 1.60
N ALA A 37 -2.05 21.58 0.41
CA ALA A 37 -3.00 22.66 0.14
C ALA A 37 -4.47 22.19 0.23
N LEU A 38 -4.73 20.91 -0.07
CA LEU A 38 -6.04 20.25 0.01
C LEU A 38 -6.33 19.67 1.40
N GLY A 39 -5.47 19.89 2.39
CA GLY A 39 -5.65 19.39 3.76
C GLY A 39 -5.43 17.89 3.92
N CYS A 40 -4.77 17.24 2.96
CA CYS A 40 -4.37 15.85 3.09
C CYS A 40 -3.12 15.70 3.97
N HIS A 41 -2.95 14.52 4.55
CA HIS A 41 -1.83 14.17 5.41
C HIS A 41 -1.07 12.98 4.86
N PHE A 42 0.25 12.99 5.04
CA PHE A 42 1.08 11.85 4.68
C PHE A 42 0.89 10.71 5.68
N ASP A 43 0.56 9.54 5.16
CA ASP A 43 0.48 8.29 5.89
C ASP A 43 1.72 7.41 5.58
N PRO A 44 2.56 7.13 6.59
CA PRO A 44 3.81 6.39 6.39
C PRO A 44 3.58 4.89 6.22
N VAL A 45 2.39 4.36 6.54
CA VAL A 45 2.10 2.94 6.35
C VAL A 45 1.88 2.65 4.87
N SER A 46 1.04 3.45 4.20
CA SER A 46 0.73 3.27 2.78
C SER A 46 1.60 4.09 1.84
N PHE A 47 2.54 4.86 2.38
CA PHE A 47 3.34 5.83 1.63
C PHE A 47 2.47 6.75 0.77
N ALA A 48 1.40 7.26 1.37
CA ALA A 48 0.32 7.91 0.63
C ALA A 48 -0.06 9.25 1.24
N TRP A 49 -0.37 10.23 0.39
CA TRP A 49 -1.12 11.42 0.81
C TRP A 49 -2.62 11.10 0.80
N LEU A 50 -3.29 11.30 1.94
CA LEU A 50 -4.67 10.87 2.17
C LEU A 50 -5.49 11.92 2.91
N PRO A 51 -6.82 11.99 2.66
CA PRO A 51 -7.70 12.87 3.41
C PRO A 51 -8.01 12.29 4.80
N GLU A 52 -8.48 13.13 5.73
CA GLU A 52 -8.65 12.81 7.16
C GLU A 52 -9.41 11.51 7.41
N GLU A 53 -10.54 11.32 6.74
CA GLU A 53 -11.43 10.17 6.94
C GLU A 53 -10.78 8.83 6.58
N CYS A 54 -9.69 8.86 5.82
CA CYS A 54 -9.00 7.66 5.33
C CYS A 54 -7.77 7.30 6.16
N LEU A 55 -7.33 8.19 7.04
CA LEU A 55 -6.15 7.98 7.88
C LEU A 55 -6.43 6.96 8.98
N ASP A 56 -5.42 6.18 9.32
CA ASP A 56 -5.37 5.42 10.58
C ASP A 56 -4.21 5.98 11.41
N ARG A 57 -4.51 7.05 12.17
CA ARG A 57 -3.49 7.82 12.91
C ARG A 57 -2.80 6.99 13.98
N GLU A 58 -3.52 6.05 14.59
CA GLU A 58 -2.98 5.13 15.60
C GLU A 58 -1.97 4.17 14.95
N LEU A 59 -2.34 3.51 13.84
CA LEU A 59 -1.44 2.62 13.13
C LEU A 59 -0.22 3.35 12.55
N ALA A 60 -0.41 4.57 12.05
CA ALA A 60 0.68 5.43 11.62
C ALA A 60 1.64 5.79 12.77
N GLY A 61 1.10 6.01 13.97
CA GLY A 61 1.89 6.20 15.20
C GLY A 61 2.68 4.96 15.59
N GLU A 62 2.04 3.78 15.57
CA GLU A 62 2.72 2.49 15.80
C GLU A 62 3.88 2.30 14.81
N PHE A 63 3.65 2.57 13.51
CA PHE A 63 4.66 2.40 12.47
C PHE A 63 5.85 3.35 12.65
N ARG A 64 5.59 4.62 12.99
CA ARG A 64 6.65 5.59 13.30
C ARG A 64 7.46 5.25 14.56
N GLY A 65 6.87 4.49 15.49
CA GLY A 65 7.57 3.97 16.66
C GLY A 65 8.53 2.81 16.34
N LEU A 66 8.50 2.26 15.12
CA LEU A 66 9.42 1.23 14.69
C LEU A 66 10.73 1.81 14.17
N ASN A 67 11.78 1.01 14.25
CA ASN A 67 13.07 1.35 13.65
C ASN A 67 13.07 0.97 12.16
N TRP A 68 12.48 1.82 11.32
CA TRP A 68 12.53 1.71 9.85
C TRP A 68 13.41 2.81 9.26
N THR A 69 14.01 2.55 8.10
CA THR A 69 14.96 3.47 7.45
C THR A 69 14.74 3.49 5.95
N LEU A 70 14.70 4.70 5.40
CA LEU A 70 14.65 4.95 3.99
C LEU A 70 16.02 5.40 3.49
N TYR A 71 16.33 5.11 2.24
CA TYR A 71 17.58 5.54 1.63
C TYR A 71 17.31 6.35 0.36
N ALA A 72 18.11 7.39 0.11
CA ALA A 72 18.06 8.15 -1.13
C ALA A 72 18.83 7.47 -2.28
N ASP A 73 19.60 6.42 -1.98
CA ASP A 73 20.44 5.70 -2.94
C ASP A 73 20.41 4.18 -2.74
N VAL A 74 20.69 3.44 -3.81
CA VAL A 74 20.69 1.96 -3.81
C VAL A 74 21.84 1.33 -3.02
N ARG A 75 22.90 2.08 -2.70
CA ARG A 75 24.02 1.61 -1.87
C ARG A 75 23.69 1.70 -0.37
N GLY A 76 22.59 2.36 -0.01
CA GLY A 76 22.16 2.50 1.38
C GLY A 76 23.05 3.43 2.20
N THR A 77 23.66 4.42 1.55
CA THR A 77 24.65 5.29 2.18
C THR A 77 24.05 6.60 2.69
N VAL A 78 22.97 7.06 2.08
CA VAL A 78 22.29 8.32 2.41
C VAL A 78 20.91 7.99 2.97
N VAL A 79 20.76 8.14 4.28
CA VAL A 79 19.47 7.98 4.96
C VAL A 79 18.54 9.14 4.58
N LYS A 80 17.27 8.82 4.37
CA LYS A 80 16.21 9.76 4.02
C LYS A 80 15.17 9.82 5.14
N SER A 81 14.79 11.02 5.54
CA SER A 81 13.73 11.26 6.52
C SER A 81 12.34 11.02 5.93
N GLU A 82 11.32 10.88 6.79
CA GLU A 82 9.92 10.82 6.36
C GLU A 82 9.50 12.12 5.65
N GLU A 83 9.97 13.28 6.12
CA GLU A 83 9.66 14.57 5.49
C GLU A 83 10.20 14.62 4.05
N GLU A 84 11.47 14.27 3.85
CA GLU A 84 12.08 14.20 2.52
C GLU A 84 11.41 13.17 1.62
N PHE A 85 10.98 12.03 2.17
CA PHE A 85 10.25 11.03 1.40
C PHE A 85 8.87 11.56 0.99
N SER A 86 8.11 12.10 1.94
CA SER A 86 6.76 12.63 1.71
C SER A 86 6.71 13.80 0.71
N ALA A 87 7.83 14.52 0.55
CA ALA A 87 7.99 15.58 -0.42
C ALA A 87 8.03 15.08 -1.87
N ASP A 88 8.30 13.78 -2.08
CA ASP A 88 8.27 13.11 -3.40
C ASP A 88 9.17 13.79 -4.44
N ALA A 89 10.28 14.38 -3.99
CA ALA A 89 11.18 15.19 -4.84
C ALA A 89 12.37 14.38 -5.38
N SER A 90 12.60 13.18 -4.85
CA SER A 90 13.73 12.32 -5.23
C SER A 90 13.43 10.85 -4.95
N ASP A 91 14.22 9.98 -5.59
CA ASP A 91 14.11 8.54 -5.39
C ASP A 91 14.28 8.14 -3.92
N THR A 92 13.60 7.04 -3.56
CA THR A 92 13.64 6.46 -2.22
C THR A 92 13.71 4.96 -2.34
N PHE A 93 14.54 4.33 -1.51
CA PHE A 93 14.80 2.91 -1.54
C PHE A 93 14.62 2.28 -0.16
N LEU A 94 14.21 1.01 -0.16
CA LEU A 94 13.98 0.20 1.03
C LEU A 94 14.91 -1.00 1.05
N THR A 95 15.33 -1.36 2.26
CA THR A 95 15.82 -2.70 2.54
C THR A 95 14.67 -3.73 2.44
N ASN A 96 14.99 -5.00 2.22
CA ASN A 96 13.99 -6.07 2.19
C ASN A 96 13.22 -6.18 3.52
N GLU A 97 13.87 -5.99 4.67
CA GLU A 97 13.20 -5.97 5.98
C GLU A 97 12.17 -4.83 6.09
N ASN A 98 12.48 -3.64 5.57
CA ASN A 98 11.54 -2.51 5.59
C ASN A 98 10.41 -2.70 4.57
N HIS A 99 10.68 -3.40 3.46
CA HIS A 99 9.64 -3.79 2.51
C HIS A 99 8.69 -4.84 3.12
N VAL A 100 9.22 -5.83 3.84
CA VAL A 100 8.41 -6.79 4.62
C VAL A 100 7.57 -6.06 5.67
N LEU A 101 8.18 -5.11 6.40
CA LEU A 101 7.48 -4.33 7.42
C LEU A 101 6.32 -3.50 6.81
N HIS A 102 6.55 -2.81 5.71
CA HIS A 102 5.52 -2.12 4.94
C HIS A 102 4.38 -3.08 4.54
N CYS A 103 4.71 -4.28 4.05
CA CYS A 103 3.69 -5.27 3.66
C CYS A 103 2.83 -5.74 4.85
N VAL A 104 3.45 -6.03 6.00
CA VAL A 104 2.73 -6.41 7.23
C VAL A 104 1.78 -5.29 7.66
N TYR A 105 2.26 -4.04 7.67
CA TYR A 105 1.45 -2.91 8.12
C TYR A 105 0.35 -2.52 7.13
N SER A 106 0.58 -2.66 5.82
CA SER A 106 -0.47 -2.53 4.81
C SER A 106 -1.60 -3.54 5.01
N TRP A 107 -1.28 -4.78 5.38
CA TRP A 107 -2.31 -5.78 5.74
C TRP A 107 -3.01 -5.46 7.06
N LYS A 108 -2.28 -5.03 8.10
CA LYS A 108 -2.89 -4.53 9.36
C LYS A 108 -3.87 -3.40 9.06
N ARG A 109 -3.48 -2.46 8.20
CA ARG A 109 -4.30 -1.32 7.79
C ARG A 109 -5.59 -1.77 7.09
N LEU A 110 -5.47 -2.65 6.09
CA LEU A 110 -6.63 -3.22 5.39
C LEU A 110 -7.62 -3.83 6.39
N HIS A 111 -7.13 -4.65 7.32
CA HIS A 111 -7.96 -5.28 8.34
C HIS A 111 -8.63 -4.25 9.29
N ARG A 112 -7.86 -3.28 9.80
CA ARG A 112 -8.37 -2.21 10.69
C ARG A 112 -9.44 -1.38 10.01
N SER A 113 -9.24 -0.97 8.76
CA SER A 113 -10.24 -0.22 7.99
C SER A 113 -11.55 -1.00 7.81
N ILE A 114 -11.49 -2.31 7.56
CA ILE A 114 -12.68 -3.17 7.46
C ILE A 114 -13.43 -3.21 8.80
N GLN A 115 -12.73 -3.50 9.90
CA GLN A 115 -13.34 -3.60 11.24
C GLN A 115 -13.95 -2.26 11.69
N ALA A 116 -13.26 -1.16 11.42
CA ALA A 116 -13.71 0.18 11.76
C ALA A 116 -14.71 0.77 10.75
N LYS A 117 -15.07 0.04 9.69
CA LYS A 117 -15.94 0.50 8.59
C LYS A 117 -15.46 1.83 7.97
N LYS A 118 -14.14 2.03 7.90
CA LYS A 118 -13.54 3.21 7.25
C LYS A 118 -13.37 2.97 5.75
N PRO A 119 -13.40 4.02 4.92
CA PRO A 119 -13.05 3.90 3.51
C PRO A 119 -11.66 3.28 3.31
N LEU A 120 -11.56 2.35 2.35
CA LEU A 120 -10.29 1.75 1.95
C LEU A 120 -9.70 2.58 0.82
N HIS A 121 -8.52 3.18 0.96
CA HIS A 121 -7.92 3.87 -0.18
C HIS A 121 -7.53 2.88 -1.31
N THR A 122 -7.51 3.33 -2.56
CA THR A 122 -7.25 2.48 -3.74
C THR A 122 -5.86 1.85 -3.76
N GLY A 123 -4.93 2.39 -2.99
CA GLY A 123 -3.59 1.82 -2.79
C GLY A 123 -3.59 0.46 -2.07
N LEU A 124 -4.67 0.07 -1.36
CA LEU A 124 -4.83 -1.25 -0.74
C LEU A 124 -5.59 -2.22 -1.65
N SER A 125 -5.26 -2.26 -2.94
CA SER A 125 -5.90 -3.15 -3.90
C SER A 125 -5.60 -4.62 -3.61
N TYR A 126 -6.39 -5.53 -4.21
CA TYR A 126 -6.11 -6.95 -4.12
C TYR A 126 -4.78 -7.32 -4.81
N ASP A 127 -4.39 -6.61 -5.86
CA ASP A 127 -3.07 -6.78 -6.47
C ASP A 127 -1.94 -6.39 -5.51
N HIS A 128 -2.10 -5.30 -4.75
CA HIS A 128 -1.15 -4.97 -3.68
C HIS A 128 -1.12 -6.08 -2.62
N THR A 129 -2.28 -6.63 -2.24
CA THR A 129 -2.35 -7.75 -1.28
C THR A 129 -1.54 -8.96 -1.77
N LYS A 130 -1.69 -9.36 -3.04
CA LYS A 130 -0.91 -10.46 -3.65
C LYS A 130 0.59 -10.16 -3.68
N HIS A 131 0.97 -8.92 -4.03
CA HIS A 131 2.36 -8.47 -4.00
C HIS A 131 2.95 -8.60 -2.60
N CYS A 132 2.26 -8.07 -1.59
CA CYS A 132 2.66 -8.21 -0.19
C CYS A 132 2.85 -9.67 0.21
N GLY A 133 1.92 -10.57 -0.15
CA GLY A 133 2.05 -12.00 0.15
C GLY A 133 3.30 -12.64 -0.48
N THR A 134 3.68 -12.21 -1.68
CA THR A 134 4.93 -12.64 -2.33
C THR A 134 6.15 -12.13 -1.57
N ILE A 135 6.14 -10.89 -1.10
CA ILE A 135 7.25 -10.30 -0.33
C ILE A 135 7.42 -10.99 1.02
N LEU A 136 6.31 -11.26 1.73
CA LEU A 136 6.34 -11.89 3.06
C LEU A 136 6.83 -13.34 3.04
N THR A 137 6.71 -14.03 1.90
CA THR A 137 7.16 -15.42 1.74
C THR A 137 8.53 -15.54 1.06
N ALA A 138 9.08 -14.43 0.55
CA ALA A 138 10.36 -14.43 -0.14
C ALA A 138 11.53 -14.51 0.85
N ASN A 139 12.43 -15.47 0.64
CA ASN A 139 13.69 -15.55 1.38
C ASN A 139 14.74 -14.62 0.75
N ARG A 140 14.75 -13.35 1.16
CA ARG A 140 15.72 -12.34 0.71
C ARG A 140 16.60 -11.85 1.86
N PRO A 141 17.88 -11.49 1.60
CA PRO A 141 18.74 -10.91 2.63
C PRO A 141 18.10 -9.65 3.25
N PRO A 142 17.90 -9.58 4.57
CA PRO A 142 17.13 -8.50 5.22
C PRO A 142 17.61 -7.09 4.87
N LYS A 143 18.94 -6.89 4.80
CA LYS A 143 19.57 -5.60 4.51
C LYS A 143 19.74 -5.29 3.02
N GLY A 144 19.37 -6.20 2.12
CA GLY A 144 19.46 -5.96 0.68
C GLY A 144 18.50 -4.85 0.25
N ILE A 145 19.00 -3.87 -0.52
CA ILE A 145 18.20 -2.76 -1.06
C ILE A 145 17.87 -3.04 -2.52
N VAL A 146 16.61 -3.39 -2.79
CA VAL A 146 16.15 -3.78 -4.14
C VAL A 146 14.82 -3.15 -4.53
N THR A 147 14.17 -2.44 -3.60
CA THR A 147 12.84 -1.87 -3.79
C THR A 147 12.94 -0.35 -3.82
N LYS A 148 12.50 0.24 -4.92
CA LYS A 148 12.22 1.68 -4.99
C LYS A 148 10.82 1.92 -4.39
N ALA A 149 10.75 2.71 -3.33
CA ALA A 149 9.49 3.14 -2.73
C ALA A 149 8.95 4.37 -3.47
N LEU A 150 7.63 4.43 -3.61
CA LEU A 150 6.92 5.53 -4.28
C LEU A 150 5.96 6.16 -3.31
N VAL A 151 5.88 7.49 -3.32
CA VAL A 151 4.75 8.20 -2.74
C VAL A 151 3.57 8.08 -3.70
N ILE A 152 2.39 7.77 -3.18
CA ILE A 152 1.17 7.63 -3.97
C ILE A 152 0.08 8.61 -3.54
N TYR A 153 -0.80 8.93 -4.49
CA TYR A 153 -1.96 9.81 -4.29
C TYR A 153 -3.24 9.03 -4.64
N PRO A 154 -3.57 7.99 -3.84
CA PRO A 154 -4.67 7.10 -4.15
C PRO A 154 -6.00 7.79 -3.90
N ALA A 155 -7.04 7.20 -4.46
CA ALA A 155 -8.39 7.64 -4.21
C ALA A 155 -8.86 7.09 -2.86
N CYS A 156 -9.76 7.84 -2.23
CA CYS A 156 -10.49 7.42 -1.05
C CYS A 156 -11.91 7.99 -1.09
#